data_AF-A0A8T3QCC3-F1
#
_entry.id   AF-A0A8T3QCC3-F1
#
_cell.length_a   1.000
_cell.length_b   1.000
_cell.length_c   1.000
_cell.angle_alpha   90.00
_cell.angle_beta   90.00
_cell.angle_gamma   90.00
#
_symmetry.space_group_name_H-M   'P 1'
#
loop_
_entity.id
_entity.type
_entity.pdbx_description
1 polymer ?
#
loop_
_entity_poly.entity_id
_entity_poly.type
_entity_poly.pdbx_seq_one_letter_code
_entity_poly.pdbx_strand_id
1 'polypeptide(L)' 'MTSSPVRVAVLAQDLIWSERLVRSIEGAGAIARRAASDAQLDALLPDVGYLIVDLTARAYDPLAA' A
#
# COMPACT_ATOMS: atom_id res chain seq x y z
N MET A 1 14.49 24.47 3.43
CA MET A 1 14.06 23.48 2.42
C MET A 1 13.01 22.60 3.07
N THR A 2 11.74 22.71 2.67
CA THR A 2 10.75 21.71 3.05
C THR A 2 11.07 20.43 2.28
N SER A 3 11.37 19.35 3.00
CA SER A 3 11.51 18.03 2.36
C SER A 3 10.23 17.71 1.61
N SER A 4 10.32 17.19 0.39
CA SER A 4 9.16 16.63 -0.28
C SER A 4 8.49 15.58 0.63
N PRO A 5 7.14 15.53 0.65
CA PRO A 5 6.43 14.56 1.47
C PRO A 5 6.79 13.13 1.05
N VAL A 6 7.01 12.27 2.03
CA VAL A 6 7.29 10.84 1.80
C VAL A 6 6.08 10.20 1.14
N ARG A 7 6.29 9.44 0.06
CA ARG A 7 5.24 8.71 -0.66
C ARG A 7 5.42 7.21 -0.48
N VAL A 8 4.34 6.53 -0.11
CA VAL A 8 4.33 5.10 0.19
C VAL A 8 3.24 4.42 -0.65
N ALA A 9 3.63 3.44 -1.47
CA ALA A 9 2.68 2.56 -2.12
C ALA A 9 2.18 1.47 -1.16
N VAL A 10 0.91 1.11 -1.26
CA VAL A 10 0.29 0.04 -0.46
C VAL A 10 -0.40 -0.94 -1.41
N LEU A 11 0.06 -2.18 -1.42
CA LEU A 11 -0.66 -3.31 -2.01
C LEU A 11 -1.20 -4.18 -0.87
N ALA A 12 -2.51 -4.17 -0.68
CA ALA A 12 -3.18 -5.00 0.33
C ALA A 12 -4.39 -5.70 -0.28
N GLN A 13 -4.50 -7.01 -0.08
CA GLN A 13 -5.57 -7.82 -0.67
C GLN A 13 -6.91 -7.68 0.06
N ASP A 14 -6.89 -7.33 1.34
CA ASP A 14 -8.08 -7.06 2.13
C ASP A 14 -8.32 -5.55 2.24
N LEU A 15 -9.58 -5.15 2.06
CA LEU A 15 -9.97 -3.74 2.09
C LEU A 15 -9.78 -3.12 3.48
N ILE A 16 -10.01 -3.88 4.56
CA ILE A 16 -9.86 -3.39 5.93
C ILE A 16 -8.39 -3.07 6.21
N TRP A 17 -7.48 -3.99 5.89
CA TRP A 17 -6.05 -3.76 6.04
C TRP A 17 -5.54 -2.63 5.15
N SER A 18 -6.00 -2.56 3.91
CA SER A 18 -5.68 -1.46 2.99
C SER A 18 -6.08 -0.09 3.57
N GLU A 19 -7.25 0.00 4.20
CA GLU A 19 -7.74 1.19 4.92
C GLU A 19 -6.90 1.54 6.14
N ARG A 20 -6.58 0.56 6.97
CA ARG A 20 -5.81 0.78 8.19
C ARG A 20 -4.38 1.22 7.88
N LEU A 21 -3.75 0.65 6.85
CA LEU A 21 -2.40 1.01 6.43
C LEU A 21 -2.34 2.45 5.89
N VAL A 22 -3.26 2.82 5.01
CA VAL A 22 -3.35 4.20 4.49
C VAL A 22 -3.49 5.22 5.62
N ARG A 23 -4.44 5.00 6.53
CA ARG A 23 -4.65 5.92 7.66
C ARG A 23 -3.43 6.04 8.55
N SER A 24 -2.69 4.94 8.74
CA SER A 24 -1.45 4.94 9.54
C SER A 24 -0.33 5.74 8.87
N ILE A 25 -0.18 5.60 7.54
CA ILE A 25 0.80 6.36 6.74
C ILE A 25 0.47 7.85 6.75
N GLU A 26 -0.79 8.19 6.49
CA GLU A 26 -1.25 9.59 6.47
C GLU A 26 -1.16 10.22 7.87
N GLY A 27 -1.50 9.49 8.92
CA GLY A 27 -1.32 9.92 10.31
C GLY A 27 0.14 10.18 10.70
N ALA A 28 1.10 9.58 9.99
CA ALA A 28 2.53 9.86 10.14
C ALA A 28 3.02 11.03 9.27
N GLY A 29 2.15 11.70 8.53
CA GLY A 29 2.48 12.83 7.66
C GLY A 29 3.03 12.44 6.28
N ALA A 30 2.89 11.17 5.88
CA ALA A 30 3.25 10.70 4.55
C ALA A 30 2.02 10.64 3.61
N ILE A 31 2.27 10.51 2.32
CA ILE A 31 1.25 10.33 1.28
C ILE A 31 1.13 8.84 0.97
N ALA A 32 -0.05 8.27 1.16
CA ALA A 32 -0.32 6.90 0.78
C ALA A 32 -0.88 6.80 -0.65
N ARG A 33 -0.45 5.79 -1.41
CA ARG A 33 -0.94 5.46 -2.76
C ARG A 33 -1.35 4.00 -2.78
N ARG A 34 -2.64 3.69 -2.88
CA ARG A 34 -3.11 2.29 -2.96
C ARG A 34 -2.98 1.73 -4.37
N ALA A 35 -2.53 0.48 -4.44
CA ALA A 35 -2.69 -0.40 -5.58
C ALA A 35 -3.70 -1.50 -5.23
N ALA A 36 -4.66 -1.74 -6.12
CA ALA A 36 -5.59 -2.87 -6.06
C ALA A 36 -5.18 -4.03 -6.99
N SER A 37 -4.11 -3.87 -7.76
CA SER A 37 -3.57 -4.88 -8.66
C SER A 37 -2.08 -4.66 -8.90
N ASP A 38 -1.41 -5.68 -9.44
CA ASP A 38 0.01 -5.62 -9.82
C ASP A 38 0.26 -4.52 -10.86
N ALA A 39 -0.62 -4.40 -11.86
CA ALA A 39 -0.52 -3.34 -12.87
C ALA A 39 -0.66 -1.93 -12.30
N GLN A 40 -1.53 -1.75 -11.29
CA GLN A 40 -1.62 -0.47 -10.58
C GLN A 40 -0.39 -0.23 -9.72
N LEU A 41 0.15 -1.27 -9.08
CA LEU A 41 1.38 -1.16 -8.32
C LEU A 41 2.54 -0.73 -9.22
N ASP A 42 2.73 -1.36 -10.37
CA ASP A 42 3.77 -1.00 -11.34
C ASP A 42 3.70 0.47 -11.77
N ALA A 43 2.49 1.00 -11.98
CA ALA A 43 2.28 2.41 -12.31
C ALA A 43 2.62 3.37 -11.15
N LEU A 44 2.62 2.89 -9.90
CA LEU A 44 2.96 3.70 -8.72
C LEU A 44 4.45 3.69 -8.39
N LEU A 45 5.18 2.61 -8.73
CA LEU A 45 6.58 2.43 -8.37
C LEU A 45 7.49 3.63 -8.72
N PRO A 46 7.34 4.32 -9.87
CA PRO A 46 8.22 5.45 -10.20
C PRO A 46 8.07 6.68 -9.29
N ASP A 47 6.95 6.81 -8.56
CA ASP A 47 6.58 8.03 -7.79
C ASP A 47 6.67 7.83 -6.27
N VAL A 48 6.99 6.62 -5.80
CA VAL A 48 7.04 6.28 -4.37
C VAL A 48 8.45 5.99 -3.88
N GLY A 49 8.74 6.33 -2.62
CA GLY A 49 10.02 6.01 -1.98
C GLY A 49 9.97 4.71 -1.17
N TYR A 50 8.78 4.22 -0.86
CA TYR A 50 8.54 3.05 -0.01
C TYR A 50 7.34 2.25 -0.52
N LEU A 51 7.32 0.96 -0.21
CA LEU A 51 6.26 0.03 -0.56
C LEU A 51 5.92 -0.85 0.65
N ILE A 52 4.63 -0.99 0.93
CA ILE A 52 4.09 -1.96 1.88
C ILE A 52 3.25 -2.97 1.09
N VAL A 53 3.55 -4.26 1.29
CA VAL A 53 2.83 -5.37 0.67
C VAL A 53 2.23 -6.24 1.78
N ASP A 54 0.90 -6.35 1.79
CA ASP A 54 0.13 -7.19 2.70
C ASP A 54 -0.71 -8.20 1.90
N LEU A 55 -0.23 -9.44 1.84
CA LEU A 55 -0.90 -10.57 1.20
C LEU A 55 -1.51 -11.52 2.25
N THR A 56 -1.75 -11.05 3.48
CA THR A 56 -2.21 -11.92 4.56
C THR A 56 -3.57 -12.57 4.23
N ALA A 57 -4.42 -11.88 3.46
CA ALA A 57 -5.71 -12.42 3.02
C ALA A 57 -5.55 -13.72 2.20
N ARG A 58 -4.48 -13.88 1.41
CA ARG A 58 -4.17 -15.12 0.66
C ARG A 58 -3.98 -16.33 1.57
N ALA A 59 -3.45 -16.14 2.77
CA ALA A 59 -3.26 -17.23 3.71
C ALA A 59 -4.59 -17.76 4.28
N TYR A 60 -5.68 -16.99 4.14
CA TYR A 60 -7.03 -17.39 4.56
C TYR A 60 -7.90 -17.87 3.41
N ASP A 61 -7.41 -17.85 2.17
CA ASP A 61 -8.14 -18.38 1.01
C ASP A 61 -7.89 -19.90 0.91
N PRO A 62 -8.87 -20.75 1.24
CA PRO A 62 -8.70 -22.21 1.16
C PRO A 62 -8.54 -22.71 -0.28
N LEU A 63 -8.80 -21.89 -1.30
CA LEU A 63 -8.59 -22.22 -2.71
C LEU A 63 -7.17 -21.91 -3.20
N ALA A 64 -6.42 -21.11 -2.44
CA ALA A 64 -5.03 -20.75 -2.76
C ALA A 64 -3.99 -21.56 -1.97
N ALA A 65 -4.43 -22.43 -1.05
CA ALA A 65 -3.59 -23.26 -0.17
C ALA A 65 -3.20 -24.61 -0.80
#